data_AF-A0A8T4G6V8-F1
#
_entry.id   AF-A0A8T4G6V8-F1
#
_cell.length_a   1.000
_cell.length_b   1.000
_cell.length_c   1.000
_cell.angle_alpha   90.00
_cell.angle_beta   90.00
_cell.angle_gamma   90.00
#
_symmetry.space_group_name_H-M   'P 1'
#
loop_
_entity.id
_entity.type
_entity.pdbx_description
1 polymer ?
#
loop_
_entity_poly.entity_id
_entity_poly.type
_entity_poly.pdbx_seq_one_letter_code
_entity_poly.pdbx_strand_id
1 'polypeptide(L)'
;MEVITNPDSFLRKRLDKGFGEALAIVIVAAVISSLASYVVAPVVLENVRERISEVGTLTEEQIEAMLNMTYYGMLISPFITTLVLWLIISVVLHILSALFGGEGSFGNLAKLVAYSYIPVIILSPISIYLSYETTQQVLYGLKSSLLPNTILGIATTLWQAVYWTFAVKNARNLDLRNSAIAAGIVFIAYILLTMSSLIFSFLSGTP
;
A
#
# COMPACT_ATOMS: atom_id res chain seq x y z
N MET A 1 -2.64 -21.00 -10.74
CA MET A 1 -2.49 -20.04 -11.85
C MET A 1 -3.66 -19.07 -12.00
N GLU A 2 -4.89 -19.43 -11.63
CA GLU A 2 -6.08 -18.55 -11.80
C GLU A 2 -5.96 -17.16 -11.15
N VAL A 3 -5.19 -17.02 -10.07
CA VAL A 3 -4.84 -15.73 -9.44
C VAL A 3 -4.40 -14.69 -10.47
N ILE A 4 -3.58 -15.11 -11.44
CA ILE A 4 -3.00 -14.21 -12.44
C ILE A 4 -3.80 -14.27 -13.74
N THR A 5 -4.17 -15.47 -14.17
CA THR A 5 -4.71 -15.70 -15.52
C THR A 5 -6.21 -15.51 -15.62
N ASN A 6 -6.96 -15.60 -14.51
CA ASN A 6 -8.41 -15.45 -14.52
C ASN A 6 -8.92 -14.91 -13.16
N PRO A 7 -8.66 -13.62 -12.86
CA PRO A 7 -9.09 -12.99 -11.62
C PRO A 7 -10.62 -13.04 -11.42
N ASP A 8 -11.42 -13.03 -12.48
CA ASP A 8 -12.88 -13.15 -12.38
C ASP A 8 -13.32 -14.48 -11.77
N SER A 9 -12.89 -15.60 -12.38
CA SER A 9 -13.22 -16.93 -11.89
C SER A 9 -12.63 -17.17 -10.51
N PHE A 10 -11.41 -16.68 -10.28
CA PHE A 10 -10.73 -16.74 -8.99
C PHE A 10 -11.56 -16.07 -7.88
N LEU A 11 -12.03 -14.84 -8.08
CA LEU A 11 -12.80 -14.09 -7.08
C LEU A 11 -14.21 -14.62 -6.92
N ARG A 12 -14.86 -15.04 -8.02
CA ARG A 12 -16.22 -15.61 -7.95
C ARG A 12 -16.28 -16.83 -7.03
N LYS A 13 -15.31 -17.76 -7.13
CA LYS A 13 -15.19 -18.93 -6.24
C LYS A 13 -14.98 -18.58 -4.75
N ARG A 14 -14.68 -17.31 -4.43
CA ARG A 14 -14.40 -16.82 -3.07
C ARG A 14 -15.55 -16.01 -2.48
N LEU A 15 -16.60 -15.76 -3.24
CA LEU A 15 -17.84 -15.19 -2.72
C LEU A 15 -18.46 -16.09 -1.65
N ASP A 16 -18.42 -17.41 -1.84
CA ASP A 16 -19.01 -18.38 -0.91
C ASP A 16 -18.12 -18.72 0.28
N LYS A 17 -16.86 -18.26 0.26
CA LYS A 17 -15.92 -18.51 1.36
C LYS A 17 -16.13 -17.54 2.53
N GLY A 18 -15.77 -18.01 3.72
CA GLY A 18 -15.74 -17.19 4.94
C GLY A 18 -14.74 -16.03 4.84
N PHE A 19 -14.91 -15.03 5.72
CA PHE A 19 -14.11 -13.81 5.72
C PHE A 19 -12.64 -14.02 6.16
N GLY A 20 -12.35 -15.14 6.81
CA GLY A 20 -11.02 -15.43 7.38
C GLY A 20 -9.88 -15.45 6.35
N GLU A 21 -10.10 -16.01 5.15
CA GLU A 21 -9.08 -16.03 4.08
C GLU A 21 -8.74 -14.60 3.63
N ALA A 22 -9.76 -13.76 3.43
CA ALA A 22 -9.57 -12.36 3.06
C ALA A 22 -8.82 -11.58 4.15
N LEU A 23 -9.23 -11.74 5.41
CA LEU A 23 -8.57 -11.05 6.51
C LEU A 23 -7.11 -11.48 6.67
N ALA A 24 -6.81 -12.78 6.53
CA ALA A 24 -5.45 -13.28 6.58
C ALA A 24 -4.56 -12.64 5.49
N ILE A 25 -5.08 -12.48 4.27
CA ILE A 25 -4.33 -11.83 3.18
C ILE A 25 -3.95 -10.39 3.54
N VAL A 26 -4.89 -9.58 4.02
CA VAL A 26 -4.61 -8.18 4.37
C VAL A 26 -3.68 -8.09 5.58
N ILE A 27 -3.84 -8.95 6.59
CA ILE A 27 -2.94 -9.00 7.75
C ILE A 27 -1.52 -9.36 7.32
N VAL A 28 -1.34 -10.37 6.46
CA VAL A 28 -0.01 -10.74 5.95
C VAL A 28 0.60 -9.58 5.17
N ALA A 29 -0.16 -8.90 4.32
CA ALA A 29 0.32 -7.71 3.62
C ALA A 29 0.70 -6.58 4.58
N ALA A 30 -0.08 -6.35 5.65
CA ALA A 30 0.21 -5.34 6.67
C ALA A 30 1.49 -5.65 7.46
N VAL A 31 1.70 -6.92 7.82
CA VAL A 31 2.94 -7.38 8.47
C VAL A 31 4.13 -7.18 7.54
N ILE A 32 3.99 -7.53 6.25
CA ILE A 32 5.04 -7.32 5.25
C ILE A 32 5.41 -5.83 5.12
N SER A 33 4.42 -4.93 5.07
CA SER A 33 4.67 -3.48 5.01
C SER A 33 5.45 -2.98 6.24
N SER A 34 5.13 -3.51 7.43
CA SER A 34 5.86 -3.20 8.67
C SER A 34 7.28 -3.76 8.64
N LEU A 35 7.45 -5.00 8.17
CA LEU A 35 8.75 -5.66 8.03
C LEU A 35 9.66 -4.91 7.04
N ALA A 36 9.11 -4.40 5.94
CA ALA A 36 9.86 -3.56 5.01
C ALA A 36 10.41 -2.30 5.70
N SER A 37 9.62 -1.70 6.60
CA SER A 37 10.05 -0.51 7.36
C SER A 37 11.08 -0.86 8.44
N TYR A 38 10.99 -2.04 9.04
CA TYR A 38 12.02 -2.56 9.95
C TYR A 38 13.39 -2.67 9.27
N VAL A 39 13.43 -3.15 8.02
CA VAL A 39 14.69 -3.33 7.26
C VAL A 39 15.41 -2.01 7.02
N VAL A 40 14.69 -0.91 6.81
CA VAL A 40 15.28 0.42 6.57
C VAL A 40 15.46 1.24 7.85
N ALA A 41 14.87 0.83 8.98
CA ALA A 41 14.87 1.58 10.22
C ALA A 41 16.27 1.92 10.76
N PRO A 42 17.26 1.01 10.79
CA PRO A 42 18.59 1.34 11.30
C PRO A 42 19.22 2.53 10.56
N VAL A 43 19.09 2.55 9.23
CA VAL A 43 19.64 3.61 8.37
C VAL A 43 18.94 4.94 8.62
N VAL A 44 17.60 4.92 8.68
CA VAL A 44 16.83 6.14 8.92
C VAL A 44 17.11 6.72 10.30
N LEU A 45 17.19 5.88 11.34
CA LEU A 45 17.44 6.33 12.71
C LEU A 45 18.85 6.90 12.90
N GLU A 46 19.85 6.33 12.24
CA GLU A 46 21.21 6.89 12.21
C GLU A 46 21.20 8.30 11.60
N ASN A 47 20.57 8.47 10.44
CA ASN A 47 20.48 9.78 9.80
C ASN A 47 19.66 10.81 10.63
N VAL A 48 18.58 10.37 11.26
CA VAL A 48 17.78 11.22 12.16
C VAL A 48 18.63 11.64 13.37
N ARG A 49 19.41 10.72 13.96
CA ARG A 49 20.32 11.03 15.07
C ARG A 49 21.34 12.09 14.66
N GLU A 50 22.05 11.88 13.55
CA GLU A 50 23.06 12.83 13.04
C GLU A 50 22.47 14.24 12.87
N ARG A 51 21.33 14.36 12.18
CA ARG A 51 20.66 15.65 11.96
C ARG A 51 20.22 16.33 13.25
N ILE A 52 19.75 15.56 14.23
CA ILE A 52 19.35 16.13 15.53
C ILE A 52 20.58 16.62 16.30
N SER A 53 21.67 15.84 16.29
CA SER A 53 22.93 16.19 16.95
C SER A 53 23.57 17.46 16.36
N GLU A 54 23.41 17.72 15.06
CA GLU A 54 23.87 18.96 14.39
C GLU A 54 23.21 20.24 14.93
N VAL A 55 21.95 20.16 15.39
CA VAL A 55 21.22 21.32 15.93
C VAL A 55 21.72 21.69 17.34
N GLY A 56 22.24 20.72 18.10
CA GLY A 56 22.93 20.93 19.38
C GLY A 56 22.06 21.43 20.55
N THR A 57 20.74 21.45 20.41
CA THR A 57 19.82 22.01 21.42
C THR A 57 19.14 20.98 22.33
N LEU A 58 19.21 19.69 21.98
CA LEU A 58 18.52 18.62 22.69
C LEU A 58 19.48 17.84 23.60
N THR A 59 18.98 17.37 24.74
CA THR A 59 19.72 16.44 25.60
C THR A 59 19.70 15.03 24.99
N GLU A 60 20.70 14.20 25.31
CA GLU A 60 20.74 12.79 24.85
C GLU A 60 19.45 12.02 25.16
N GLU A 61 18.84 12.26 26.34
CA GLU A 61 17.57 11.64 26.72
C GLU A 61 16.42 12.04 25.76
N GLN A 62 16.37 13.30 25.33
CA GLN A 62 15.38 13.76 24.36
C GLN A 62 15.61 13.15 22.98
N ILE A 63 16.87 13.03 22.55
CA ILE A 63 17.23 12.39 21.28
C ILE A 63 16.78 10.93 21.28
N GLU A 64 17.10 10.17 22.32
CA GLU A 64 16.69 8.76 22.43
C GLU A 64 15.16 8.59 22.48
N ALA A 65 14.45 9.48 23.19
CA ALA A 65 12.99 9.47 23.20
C ALA A 65 12.41 9.67 21.78
N MET A 66 12.95 10.62 21.01
CA MET A 66 12.54 10.87 19.63
C MET A 66 12.88 9.70 18.69
N LEU A 67 14.05 9.08 18.84
CA LEU A 67 14.44 7.92 18.05
C LEU A 67 13.53 6.72 18.31
N ASN A 68 13.19 6.46 19.58
CA ASN A 68 12.25 5.39 19.93
C ASN A 68 10.85 5.65 19.37
N MET A 69 10.33 6.88 19.48
CA MET A 69 9.04 7.25 18.87
C MET A 69 9.07 7.07 17.35
N THR A 70 10.15 7.50 16.70
CA THR A 70 10.36 7.31 15.25
C THR A 70 10.36 5.82 14.90
N TYR A 71 11.14 5.00 15.61
CA TYR A 71 11.24 3.56 15.39
C TYR A 71 9.86 2.87 15.47
N TYR A 72 9.12 3.06 16.56
CA TYR A 72 7.80 2.46 16.70
C TYR A 72 6.79 3.04 15.69
N GLY A 73 6.90 4.33 15.36
CA GLY A 73 6.10 4.95 14.31
C GLY A 73 6.33 4.29 12.94
N MET A 74 7.58 4.00 12.58
CA MET A 74 7.94 3.31 11.35
C MET A 74 7.39 1.88 11.29
N LEU A 75 7.32 1.16 12.41
CA LEU A 75 6.80 -0.21 12.44
C LEU A 75 5.28 -0.25 12.46
N ILE A 76 4.63 0.58 13.27
CA ILE A 76 3.19 0.52 13.51
C ILE A 76 2.41 1.20 12.36
N SER A 77 2.91 2.33 11.85
CA SER A 77 2.18 3.12 10.86
C SER A 77 1.84 2.37 9.57
N PRO A 78 2.76 1.63 8.91
CA PRO A 78 2.45 0.88 7.69
C PRO A 78 1.46 -0.26 7.92
N PHE A 79 1.54 -0.92 9.08
CA PHE A 79 0.61 -1.98 9.45
C PHE A 79 -0.82 -1.44 9.53
N ILE A 80 -1.01 -0.37 10.31
CA ILE A 80 -2.32 0.26 10.50
C ILE A 80 -2.83 0.87 9.19
N THR A 81 -1.96 1.59 8.47
CA THR A 81 -2.32 2.23 7.20
C THR A 81 -2.77 1.21 6.16
N THR A 82 -2.15 0.02 6.11
CA THR A 82 -2.55 -1.06 5.20
C THR A 82 -3.99 -1.52 5.48
N LEU A 83 -4.34 -1.75 6.75
CA LEU A 83 -5.68 -2.17 7.16
C LEU A 83 -6.72 -1.07 6.89
N VAL A 84 -6.38 0.17 7.21
CA VAL A 84 -7.26 1.33 7.02
C VAL A 84 -7.51 1.59 5.53
N LEU A 85 -6.46 1.56 4.69
CA LEU A 85 -6.60 1.76 3.25
C LEU A 85 -7.45 0.69 2.59
N TRP A 86 -7.32 -0.57 3.00
CA TRP A 86 -8.19 -1.65 2.50
C TRP A 86 -9.68 -1.33 2.75
N LEU A 87 -10.01 -0.86 3.95
CA LEU A 87 -11.37 -0.45 4.30
C LEU A 87 -11.82 0.79 3.52
N ILE A 88 -10.97 1.82 3.42
CA ILE A 88 -11.26 3.04 2.65
C ILE A 88 -11.55 2.70 1.19
N ILE A 89 -10.67 1.91 0.55
CA ILE A 89 -10.85 1.48 -0.85
C ILE A 89 -12.16 0.70 -0.99
N SER A 90 -12.45 -0.22 -0.06
CA SER A 90 -13.69 -0.98 -0.07
C SER A 90 -14.93 -0.09 0.03
N VAL A 91 -14.88 0.94 0.90
CA VAL A 91 -15.99 1.90 1.09
C VAL A 91 -16.18 2.75 -0.17
N VAL A 92 -15.09 3.29 -0.71
CA VAL A 92 -15.14 4.12 -1.92
C VAL A 92 -15.68 3.31 -3.10
N LEU A 93 -15.19 2.08 -3.32
CA LEU A 93 -15.71 1.20 -4.37
C LEU A 93 -17.19 0.87 -4.14
N HIS A 94 -17.60 0.67 -2.89
CA HIS A 94 -19.01 0.41 -2.57
C HIS A 94 -19.89 1.60 -2.97
N ILE A 95 -19.50 2.81 -2.58
CA ILE A 95 -20.21 4.05 -2.91
C ILE A 95 -20.24 4.27 -4.42
N LEU A 96 -19.09 4.20 -5.09
CA LEU A 96 -19.00 4.39 -6.54
C LEU A 96 -19.84 3.37 -7.30
N SER A 97 -19.80 2.09 -6.90
CA SER A 97 -20.63 1.05 -7.52
C SER A 97 -22.12 1.30 -7.35
N ALA A 98 -22.56 1.90 -6.23
CA ALA A 98 -23.97 2.24 -6.01
C ALA A 98 -24.47 3.30 -7.01
N LEU A 99 -23.61 4.23 -7.44
CA LEU A 99 -23.94 5.24 -8.46
C LEU A 99 -24.22 4.61 -9.84
N PHE A 100 -23.73 3.39 -10.08
CA PHE A 100 -23.97 2.62 -11.30
C PHE A 100 -25.06 1.54 -11.12
N GLY A 101 -25.83 1.58 -10.03
CA GLY A 101 -26.88 0.61 -9.75
C GLY A 101 -26.39 -0.72 -9.15
N GLY A 102 -25.20 -0.73 -8.54
CA GLY A 102 -24.64 -1.94 -7.93
C GLY A 102 -25.46 -2.44 -6.73
N GLU A 103 -25.66 -3.75 -6.65
CA GLU A 103 -26.43 -4.45 -5.63
C GLU A 103 -25.57 -5.51 -4.93
N GLY A 104 -25.72 -5.66 -3.60
CA GLY A 104 -24.94 -6.63 -2.82
C GLY A 104 -24.31 -6.02 -1.56
N SER A 105 -23.76 -6.86 -0.68
CA SER A 105 -23.29 -6.39 0.62
C SER A 105 -21.88 -5.78 0.57
N PHE A 106 -21.64 -4.77 1.41
CA PHE A 106 -20.30 -4.22 1.65
C PHE A 106 -19.31 -5.31 2.10
N GLY A 107 -19.75 -6.23 2.97
CA GLY A 107 -18.91 -7.32 3.47
C GLY A 107 -18.37 -8.23 2.36
N ASN A 108 -19.20 -8.58 1.36
CA ASN A 108 -18.74 -9.35 0.21
C ASN A 108 -17.73 -8.56 -0.65
N LEU A 109 -17.96 -7.26 -0.83
CA LEU A 109 -17.03 -6.41 -1.56
C LEU A 109 -15.68 -6.30 -0.84
N ALA A 110 -15.68 -5.95 0.44
CA ALA A 110 -14.47 -5.82 1.25
C ALA A 110 -13.67 -7.13 1.26
N LYS A 111 -14.36 -8.27 1.37
CA LYS A 111 -13.78 -9.61 1.27
C LYS A 111 -13.06 -9.83 -0.08
N LEU A 112 -13.68 -9.45 -1.19
CA LEU A 112 -13.05 -9.60 -2.51
C LEU A 112 -11.92 -8.59 -2.76
N VAL A 113 -12.04 -7.36 -2.25
CA VAL A 113 -11.01 -6.32 -2.35
C VAL A 113 -9.73 -6.74 -1.61
N ALA A 114 -9.83 -7.52 -0.52
CA ALA A 114 -8.66 -8.04 0.19
C ALA A 114 -7.68 -8.81 -0.71
N TYR A 115 -8.18 -9.52 -1.73
CA TYR A 115 -7.34 -10.27 -2.65
C TYR A 115 -6.51 -9.37 -3.58
N SER A 116 -6.81 -8.08 -3.67
CA SER A 116 -5.94 -7.11 -4.35
C SER A 116 -4.58 -6.95 -3.65
N TYR A 117 -4.44 -7.39 -2.40
CA TYR A 117 -3.16 -7.38 -1.68
C TYR A 117 -2.25 -8.57 -2.01
N ILE A 118 -2.72 -9.56 -2.78
CA ILE A 118 -1.86 -10.68 -3.26
C ILE A 118 -0.58 -10.21 -3.95
N PRO A 119 -0.60 -9.28 -4.93
CA PRO A 119 0.63 -8.80 -5.56
C PRO A 119 1.61 -8.17 -4.56
N VAL A 120 1.13 -7.49 -3.51
CA VAL A 120 2.01 -6.94 -2.46
C VAL A 120 2.79 -8.07 -1.78
N ILE A 121 2.12 -9.18 -1.47
CA ILE A 121 2.76 -10.34 -0.84
C ILE A 121 3.79 -10.97 -1.78
N ILE A 122 3.40 -11.22 -3.04
CA ILE A 122 4.26 -11.86 -4.05
C ILE A 122 5.48 -11.00 -4.38
N LEU A 123 5.30 -9.69 -4.51
CA LEU A 123 6.34 -8.75 -4.92
C LEU A 123 7.16 -8.21 -3.73
N SER A 124 6.79 -8.57 -2.50
CA SER A 124 7.44 -8.06 -1.28
C SER A 124 8.96 -8.26 -1.22
N PRO A 125 9.56 -9.40 -1.65
CA PRO A 125 11.00 -9.55 -1.58
C PRO A 125 11.72 -8.53 -2.47
N ILE A 126 11.18 -8.27 -3.66
CA ILE A 126 11.71 -7.27 -4.60
C ILE A 126 11.52 -5.87 -4.01
N SER A 127 10.34 -5.58 -3.46
CA SER A 127 10.05 -4.27 -2.87
C SER A 127 10.97 -3.95 -1.68
N ILE A 128 11.22 -4.93 -0.80
CA ILE A 128 12.11 -4.76 0.36
C ILE A 128 13.55 -4.53 -0.11
N TYR A 129 14.02 -5.33 -1.07
CA TYR A 129 15.36 -5.17 -1.64
C TYR A 129 15.55 -3.77 -2.26
N LEU A 130 14.64 -3.34 -3.12
CA LEU A 130 14.74 -2.02 -3.76
C LEU A 130 14.66 -0.87 -2.76
N SER A 131 13.84 -1.01 -1.71
CA SER A 131 13.74 -0.02 -0.64
C SER A 131 15.05 0.10 0.12
N TYR A 132 15.64 -1.03 0.52
CA TYR A 132 16.94 -1.06 1.19
C TYR A 132 18.05 -0.43 0.33
N GLU A 133 18.18 -0.86 -0.93
CA GLU A 133 19.17 -0.31 -1.88
C GLU A 133 19.02 1.20 -2.06
N THR A 134 17.78 1.69 -2.22
CA THR A 134 17.50 3.12 -2.40
C THR A 134 17.88 3.91 -1.15
N THR A 135 17.52 3.41 0.03
CA THR A 135 17.86 4.05 1.31
C THR A 135 19.37 4.09 1.52
N GLN A 136 20.10 3.02 1.19
CA GLN A 136 21.56 3.00 1.25
C GLN A 136 22.20 4.00 0.28
N GLN A 137 21.68 4.10 -0.95
CA GLN A 137 22.17 5.06 -1.94
C GLN A 137 22.02 6.51 -1.44
N VAL A 138 20.86 6.85 -0.89
CA VAL A 138 20.60 8.17 -0.31
C VAL A 138 21.56 8.46 0.85
N LEU A 139 21.76 7.49 1.75
CA LEU A 139 22.62 7.64 2.92
C LEU A 139 24.07 7.94 2.53
N TYR A 140 24.64 7.18 1.60
CA TYR A 140 26.04 7.33 1.21
C TYR A 140 26.28 8.41 0.15
N GLY A 141 25.28 9.28 -0.10
CA GLY A 141 25.37 10.34 -1.10
C GLY A 141 25.55 9.82 -2.53
N LEU A 142 25.19 8.56 -2.77
CA LEU A 142 25.20 7.96 -4.10
C LEU A 142 23.98 8.43 -4.89
N LYS A 143 24.12 8.51 -6.21
CA LYS A 143 22.99 8.83 -7.08
C LYS A 143 21.94 7.72 -6.97
N SER A 144 20.87 7.98 -6.23
CA SER A 144 19.73 7.07 -6.13
C SER A 144 18.80 7.21 -7.32
N SER A 145 18.22 6.10 -7.76
CA SER A 145 17.13 6.12 -8.75
C SER A 145 15.87 5.59 -8.11
N LEU A 146 14.84 6.44 -8.02
CA LEU A 146 13.52 6.02 -7.55
C LEU A 146 12.74 5.24 -8.61
N LEU A 147 13.21 5.22 -9.87
CA LEU A 147 12.50 4.59 -10.99
C LEU A 147 12.14 3.12 -10.74
N PRO A 148 13.02 2.23 -10.24
CA PRO A 148 12.65 0.85 -9.98
C PRO A 148 11.50 0.72 -8.96
N ASN A 149 11.53 1.50 -7.88
CA ASN A 149 10.46 1.53 -6.87
C ASN A 149 9.16 2.03 -7.49
N THR A 150 9.22 3.11 -8.27
CA THR A 150 8.05 3.69 -8.93
C THR A 150 7.42 2.70 -9.92
N ILE A 151 8.24 2.02 -10.75
CA ILE A 151 7.77 1.03 -11.71
C ILE A 151 7.10 -0.14 -10.97
N LEU A 152 7.74 -0.66 -9.92
CA LEU A 152 7.17 -1.75 -9.12
C LEU A 152 5.85 -1.33 -8.46
N GLY A 153 5.79 -0.12 -7.92
CA GLY A 153 4.58 0.46 -7.32
C GLY A 153 3.44 0.54 -8.33
N ILE A 154 3.69 1.14 -9.51
CA ILE A 154 2.69 1.25 -10.58
C ILE A 154 2.21 -0.15 -11.02
N ALA A 155 3.12 -1.10 -11.24
CA ALA A 155 2.76 -2.47 -11.62
C ALA A 155 1.88 -3.15 -10.56
N THR A 156 2.22 -2.96 -9.28
CA THR A 156 1.44 -3.47 -8.14
C THR A 156 0.04 -2.85 -8.09
N THR A 157 -0.08 -1.54 -8.25
CA THR A 157 -1.37 -0.84 -8.23
C THR A 157 -2.22 -1.17 -9.46
N LEU A 158 -1.62 -1.36 -10.64
CA LEU A 158 -2.35 -1.82 -11.83
C LEU A 158 -2.96 -3.21 -11.60
N TRP A 159 -2.19 -4.12 -10.99
CA TRP A 159 -2.70 -5.42 -10.59
C TRP A 159 -3.87 -5.27 -9.60
N GLN A 160 -3.72 -4.41 -8.59
CA GLN A 160 -4.78 -4.11 -7.64
C GLN A 160 -6.06 -3.61 -8.34
N ALA A 161 -5.94 -2.70 -9.31
CA ALA A 161 -7.07 -2.15 -10.05
C ALA A 161 -7.84 -3.21 -10.87
N VAL A 162 -7.12 -4.19 -11.43
CA VAL A 162 -7.74 -5.36 -12.07
C VAL A 162 -8.57 -6.13 -11.05
N TYR A 163 -8.01 -6.38 -9.87
CA TYR A 163 -8.73 -7.06 -8.79
C TYR A 163 -9.92 -6.26 -8.26
N TRP A 164 -9.81 -4.94 -8.12
CA TRP A 164 -10.91 -4.08 -7.74
C TRP A 164 -12.05 -4.13 -8.75
N THR A 165 -11.72 -4.13 -10.06
CA THR A 165 -12.71 -4.28 -11.14
C THR A 165 -13.52 -5.56 -10.96
N PHE A 166 -12.85 -6.69 -10.80
CA PHE A 166 -13.54 -7.97 -10.65
C PHE A 166 -14.19 -8.14 -9.27
N ALA A 167 -13.66 -7.51 -8.22
CA ALA A 167 -14.30 -7.47 -6.91
C ALA A 167 -15.65 -6.74 -6.98
N VAL A 168 -15.70 -5.57 -7.63
CA VAL A 168 -16.94 -4.82 -7.86
C VAL A 168 -17.91 -5.63 -8.72
N LYS A 169 -17.46 -6.15 -9.87
CA LYS A 169 -18.29 -6.99 -10.76
C LYS A 169 -18.97 -8.13 -10.01
N ASN A 170 -18.20 -8.89 -9.22
CA ASN A 170 -18.70 -10.10 -8.56
C ASN A 170 -19.47 -9.79 -7.26
N ALA A 171 -19.05 -8.82 -6.45
CA ALA A 171 -19.70 -8.53 -5.17
C ALA A 171 -20.87 -7.53 -5.27
N ARG A 172 -20.91 -6.73 -6.33
CA ARG A 172 -21.90 -5.67 -6.53
C ARG A 172 -22.81 -5.91 -7.76
N ASN A 173 -22.71 -7.08 -8.36
CA ASN A 173 -23.52 -7.53 -9.51
C ASN A 173 -23.56 -6.51 -10.67
N LEU A 174 -22.42 -5.86 -10.94
CA LEU A 174 -22.27 -4.92 -12.03
C LEU A 174 -21.67 -5.59 -13.27
N ASP A 175 -21.96 -5.05 -14.44
CA ASP A 175 -21.27 -5.43 -15.66
C ASP A 175 -19.80 -4.99 -15.62
N LEU A 176 -18.99 -5.57 -16.51
CA LEU A 176 -17.54 -5.34 -16.53
C LEU A 176 -17.19 -3.87 -16.76
N ARG A 177 -17.94 -3.17 -17.62
CA ARG A 177 -17.65 -1.78 -17.98
C ARG A 177 -17.83 -0.85 -16.79
N ASN A 178 -18.97 -0.89 -16.11
CA ASN A 178 -19.21 -0.02 -14.97
C ASN A 178 -18.30 -0.37 -13.78
N SER A 179 -18.01 -1.66 -13.59
CA SER A 179 -17.05 -2.11 -12.57
C SER A 179 -15.64 -1.56 -12.83
N ALA A 180 -15.20 -1.57 -14.09
CA ALA A 180 -13.89 -1.04 -14.49
C ALA A 180 -13.82 0.48 -14.34
N ILE A 181 -14.91 1.20 -14.61
CA ILE A 181 -14.98 2.65 -14.38
C ILE A 181 -14.83 2.96 -12.88
N ALA A 182 -15.58 2.27 -12.02
CA ALA A 182 -15.49 2.47 -10.57
C ALA A 182 -14.07 2.19 -10.03
N ALA A 183 -13.48 1.07 -10.45
CA ALA A 183 -12.10 0.73 -10.08
C ALA A 183 -11.06 1.70 -10.66
N GLY A 184 -11.26 2.17 -11.89
CA GLY A 184 -10.40 3.14 -12.56
C GLY A 184 -10.39 4.50 -11.86
N ILE A 185 -11.53 4.97 -11.35
CA ILE A 185 -11.60 6.19 -10.54
C ILE A 185 -10.75 6.06 -9.27
N VAL A 186 -10.86 4.92 -8.56
CA VAL A 186 -10.06 4.65 -7.36
C VAL A 186 -8.58 4.56 -7.69
N PHE A 187 -8.22 3.89 -8.79
CA PHE A 187 -6.85 3.80 -9.28
C PHE A 187 -6.26 5.18 -9.56
N ILE A 188 -6.96 6.02 -10.32
CA ILE A 188 -6.49 7.38 -10.65
C ILE A 188 -6.34 8.21 -9.37
N ALA A 189 -7.31 8.16 -8.46
CA ALA A 189 -7.22 8.88 -7.19
C ALA A 189 -6.02 8.42 -6.35
N TYR A 190 -5.76 7.11 -6.28
CA TYR A 190 -4.62 6.53 -5.58
C TYR A 190 -3.28 6.97 -6.18
N ILE A 191 -3.16 6.94 -7.51
CA ILE A 191 -1.96 7.42 -8.21
C ILE A 191 -1.75 8.92 -7.97
N LEU A 192 -2.79 9.74 -8.05
CA LEU A 192 -2.66 11.18 -7.79
C LEU A 192 -2.21 11.47 -6.36
N LEU A 193 -2.73 10.73 -5.38
CA LEU A 193 -2.31 10.86 -3.97
C LEU A 193 -0.85 10.44 -3.76
N THR A 194 -0.40 9.37 -4.41
CA THR A 194 1.00 8.92 -4.29
C THR A 194 1.98 9.80 -5.07
N MET A 195 1.52 10.48 -6.12
CA MET A 195 2.34 11.47 -6.84
C MET A 195 2.38 12.82 -6.14
N SER A 196 1.33 13.21 -5.41
CA SER A 196 1.32 14.49 -4.70
C SER A 196 2.39 14.53 -3.61
N SER A 197 2.66 13.43 -2.91
CA SER A 197 3.78 13.36 -1.94
C SER A 197 5.14 13.59 -2.60
N LEU A 198 5.35 13.09 -3.82
CA LEU A 198 6.56 13.34 -4.60
C LEU A 198 6.66 14.79 -5.06
N ILE A 199 5.55 15.38 -5.51
CA ILE A 199 5.50 16.79 -5.94
C ILE A 199 5.75 17.72 -4.74
N PHE A 200 5.14 17.44 -3.59
CA PHE A 200 5.37 18.23 -2.38
C PHE A 200 6.83 18.13 -1.93
N SER A 201 7.43 16.93 -1.91
CA SER A 201 8.85 16.74 -1.62
C SER A 201 9.76 17.52 -2.58
N PHE A 202 9.46 17.52 -3.88
CA PHE A 202 10.21 18.27 -4.88
C PHE A 202 10.07 19.80 -4.71
N LEU A 203 8.87 20.28 -4.40
CA LEU A 203 8.58 21.72 -4.22
C LEU A 203 9.07 22.27 -2.88
N SER A 204 9.13 21.46 -1.82
CA SER A 204 9.60 21.90 -0.50
C SER A 204 11.12 22.01 -0.39
N GLY A 205 11.89 21.59 -1.41
CA GLY A 205 13.35 21.63 -1.39
C GLY A 205 13.97 20.79 -0.27
N THR A 206 13.18 19.93 0.36
CA THR A 206 13.65 18.94 1.34
C THR A 206 14.20 17.76 0.55
N PRO A 207 15.47 17.37 0.76
CA PRO A 207 16.06 16.21 0.09
C PRO A 207 15.26 14.93 0.34
#